data_AF-A0A7Y4T4N4-F1
#
_entry.id   AF-A0A7Y4T4N4-F1
#
_cell.length_a   1.000
_cell.length_b   1.000
_cell.length_c   1.000
_cell.angle_alpha   90.00
_cell.angle_beta   90.00
_cell.angle_gamma   90.00
#
_symmetry.space_group_name_H-M   'P 1'
#
loop_
_entity.id
_entity.type
_entity.pdbx_description
1 polymer ?
#
loop_
_entity_poly.entity_id
_entity_poly.type
_entity_poly.pdbx_seq_one_letter_code
_entity_poly.pdbx_strand_id
1 'polypeptide(L)'
;MARKSPKQENLKDLWPGQSVELLKALHILTRDGALNADSRRKLKQVLHLVQLLRPPLDRLFETQEAPRLADLGAGKSYLGFILYDLIFLAKGKGEVVAVETRGPLMEGA
;
A
#
# COMPACT_ATOMS: atom_id res chain seq x y z
N MET A 1 -4.89 -35.95 -14.88
CA MET A 1 -3.98 -34.80 -14.69
C MET A 1 -4.45 -34.03 -13.46
N ALA A 2 -3.71 -34.08 -12.35
CA ALA A 2 -4.09 -33.40 -11.12
C ALA A 2 -3.99 -31.88 -11.31
N ARG A 3 -5.09 -31.15 -11.09
CA ARG A 3 -5.08 -29.68 -11.02
C ARG A 3 -4.14 -29.27 -9.88
N LYS A 4 -3.01 -28.62 -10.20
CA LYS A 4 -2.15 -27.99 -9.19
C LYS A 4 -3.00 -27.03 -8.36
N SER A 5 -3.10 -27.28 -7.06
CA SER A 5 -3.68 -26.35 -6.10
C SER A 5 -3.00 -24.99 -6.26
N PRO A 6 -3.74 -23.86 -6.31
CA PRO A 6 -3.13 -22.56 -6.44
C PRO A 6 -2.16 -22.35 -5.27
N LYS A 7 -0.89 -22.05 -5.59
CA LYS A 7 0.12 -21.68 -4.59
C LYS A 7 -0.49 -20.63 -3.68
N GLN A 8 -0.61 -20.91 -2.39
CA GLN A 8 -0.90 -19.89 -1.39
C GLN A 8 0.30 -18.95 -1.39
N GLU A 9 0.22 -17.85 -2.14
CA GLU A 9 1.22 -16.78 -2.07
C GLU A 9 1.22 -16.25 -0.64
N ASN A 10 2.37 -16.38 0.03
CA ASN A 10 2.51 -15.93 1.40
C ASN A 10 2.64 -14.40 1.38
N LEU A 11 1.76 -13.71 2.10
CA LEU A 11 1.67 -12.25 2.07
C LEU A 11 2.98 -11.58 2.49
N LYS A 12 3.76 -12.25 3.35
CA LYS A 12 5.09 -11.79 3.79
C LYS A 12 6.12 -11.78 2.66
N ASP A 13 6.01 -12.71 1.71
CA ASP A 13 6.89 -12.77 0.55
C ASP A 13 6.50 -11.71 -0.50
N LEU A 14 5.21 -11.35 -0.54
CA LEU A 14 4.70 -10.32 -1.43
C LEU A 14 4.92 -8.90 -0.89
N TRP A 15 5.02 -8.74 0.43
CA TRP A 15 5.01 -7.43 1.10
C TRP A 15 5.81 -7.46 2.42
N PRO A 16 7.15 -7.36 2.37
CA PRO A 16 7.98 -7.29 3.56
C PRO A 16 7.79 -5.94 4.28
N GLY A 17 7.70 -5.96 5.62
CA GLY A 17 7.55 -4.74 6.43
C GLY A 17 6.13 -4.21 6.60
N GLN A 18 5.10 -4.98 6.20
CA GLN A 18 3.70 -4.54 6.22
C GLN A 18 3.08 -4.39 7.61
N SER A 19 2.30 -3.34 7.79
CA SER A 19 1.38 -3.18 8.91
C SER A 19 0.17 -4.10 8.77
N VAL A 20 0.09 -5.16 9.58
CA VAL A 20 -1.05 -6.09 9.60
C VAL A 20 -2.37 -5.39 9.90
N GLU A 21 -2.35 -4.38 10.78
CA GLU A 21 -3.54 -3.61 11.14
C GLU A 21 -4.03 -2.74 9.98
N LEU A 22 -3.10 -2.16 9.19
CA LEU A 22 -3.46 -1.47 7.95
C LEU A 22 -4.14 -2.44 6.98
N LEU A 23 -3.57 -3.63 6.76
CA LEU A 23 -4.13 -4.59 5.80
C LEU A 23 -5.53 -5.09 6.21
N LYS A 24 -5.81 -5.19 7.52
CA LYS A 24 -7.17 -5.47 8.02
C LYS A 24 -8.11 -4.30 7.75
N ALA A 25 -7.68 -3.06 8.03
CA ALA A 25 -8.47 -1.86 7.76
C ALA A 25 -8.79 -1.67 6.27
N LEU A 26 -7.89 -2.15 5.40
CA LEU A 26 -8.06 -2.17 3.95
C LEU A 26 -8.90 -3.33 3.43
N HIS A 27 -9.40 -4.20 4.31
CA HIS A 27 -10.08 -5.44 3.97
C HIS A 27 -9.25 -6.38 3.06
N ILE A 28 -7.92 -6.20 3.05
CA ILE A 28 -6.99 -7.13 2.41
C ILE A 28 -6.92 -8.40 3.23
N LEU A 29 -6.76 -8.24 4.54
CA LEU A 29 -6.88 -9.30 5.51
C LEU A 29 -8.28 -9.31 6.14
N THR A 30 -8.77 -10.49 6.46
CA THR A 30 -9.92 -10.70 7.33
C THR A 30 -9.55 -10.37 8.78
N ARG A 31 -10.54 -10.31 9.68
CA ARG A 31 -10.31 -10.00 11.10
C ARG A 31 -9.35 -11.01 11.76
N ASP A 32 -9.42 -12.27 11.36
CA ASP A 32 -8.57 -13.39 11.75
C ASP A 32 -7.22 -13.45 11.00
N GLY A 33 -6.96 -12.51 10.09
CA GLY A 33 -5.67 -12.37 9.40
C GLY A 33 -5.50 -13.21 8.14
N ALA A 34 -6.56 -13.86 7.65
CA ALA A 34 -6.55 -14.57 6.39
C ALA A 34 -6.74 -13.62 5.19
N LEU A 35 -6.18 -13.97 4.03
CA LEU A 35 -6.31 -13.13 2.83
C LEU A 35 -7.73 -13.20 2.26
N ASN A 36 -8.39 -12.05 2.11
CA ASN A 36 -9.71 -11.97 1.47
C ASN A 36 -9.59 -12.34 -0.03
N ALA A 37 -10.54 -13.15 -0.52
CA ALA A 37 -10.56 -13.63 -1.90
C ALA A 37 -10.68 -12.51 -2.94
N ASP A 38 -11.46 -11.45 -2.67
CA ASP A 38 -11.62 -10.29 -3.55
C ASP A 38 -10.36 -9.41 -3.57
N SER A 39 -9.64 -9.40 -2.44
CA SER A 39 -8.51 -8.50 -2.23
C SER A 39 -7.25 -8.92 -2.96
N ARG A 40 -7.13 -10.18 -3.40
CA ARG A 40 -5.96 -10.67 -4.16
C ARG A 40 -5.68 -9.86 -5.43
N ARG A 41 -6.71 -9.55 -6.22
CA ARG A 41 -6.55 -8.80 -7.48
C ARG A 41 -6.13 -7.36 -7.21
N LYS A 42 -6.80 -6.70 -6.26
CA LYS A 42 -6.50 -5.33 -5.83
C LYS A 42 -5.08 -5.24 -5.26
N LEU A 43 -4.72 -6.20 -4.41
CA LEU A 43 -3.38 -6.31 -3.83
C LEU A 43 -2.30 -6.44 -4.90
N LYS A 44 -2.51 -7.28 -5.90
CA LYS A 44 -1.56 -7.43 -7.02
C LYS A 44 -1.35 -6.11 -7.77
N GLN A 45 -2.42 -5.35 -8.01
CA GLN A 45 -2.34 -4.04 -8.68
C GLN A 45 -1.56 -3.03 -7.84
N VAL A 46 -1.85 -2.97 -6.54
CA VAL A 46 -1.13 -2.11 -5.58
C VAL A 46 0.35 -2.46 -5.54
N LEU A 47 0.70 -3.74 -5.43
CA LEU A 47 2.08 -4.20 -5.40
C LEU A 47 2.83 -3.83 -6.69
N HIS A 48 2.18 -3.94 -7.84
CA HIS A 48 2.78 -3.54 -9.10
C HIS A 48 3.04 -2.03 -9.17
N LEU A 49 2.12 -1.22 -8.66
CA LEU A 49 2.30 0.22 -8.55
C LEU A 49 3.47 0.57 -7.62
N VAL A 50 3.57 -0.09 -6.46
CA VAL A 50 4.70 0.09 -5.54
C VAL A 50 6.02 -0.23 -6.23
N GLN A 51 6.09 -1.38 -6.93
CA GLN A 51 7.29 -1.78 -7.68
C GLN A 51 7.69 -0.74 -8.72
N LEU A 52 6.72 -0.10 -9.37
CA LEU A 52 6.95 0.97 -10.34
C LEU A 52 7.46 2.26 -9.66
N LEU A 53 6.88 2.64 -8.53
CA LEU A 53 7.20 3.88 -7.81
C LEU A 53 8.49 3.80 -7.00
N ARG A 54 8.91 2.59 -6.61
CA ARG A 54 10.05 2.40 -5.71
C ARG A 54 11.37 2.94 -6.28
N PRO A 55 11.81 2.60 -7.51
CA PRO A 55 13.07 3.11 -8.06
C PRO A 55 13.19 4.64 -8.18
N PRO A 56 12.17 5.40 -8.65
CA PRO A 56 12.27 6.86 -8.66
C PRO A 56 12.20 7.46 -7.24
N LEU A 57 11.41 6.89 -6.33
CA LEU A 57 11.35 7.36 -4.95
C LEU A 57 12.67 7.13 -4.20
N ASP A 58 13.30 5.96 -4.35
CA ASP A 58 14.61 5.70 -3.73
C ASP A 58 15.66 6.70 -4.20
N ARG A 59 15.69 7.05 -5.49
CA ARG A 59 16.56 8.12 -6.05
C ARG A 59 16.24 9.50 -5.48
N LEU A 60 14.98 9.81 -5.22
CA LEU A 60 14.60 11.06 -4.54
C LEU A 60 15.10 11.08 -3.09
N PHE A 61 15.02 9.96 -2.37
CA PHE A 61 15.52 9.88 -0.99
C PHE A 61 17.05 10.03 -0.87
N GLU A 62 17.79 9.71 -1.92
CA GLU A 62 19.24 9.91 -1.99
C GLU A 62 19.62 11.38 -2.20
N THR A 63 18.77 12.16 -2.86
CA THR A 63 19.07 13.53 -3.31
C THR A 63 18.33 14.62 -2.53
N GLN A 64 17.26 14.26 -1.82
CA GLN A 64 16.43 15.17 -1.04
C GLN A 64 16.31 14.71 0.42
N GLU A 65 16.32 15.68 1.32
CA GLU A 65 16.18 15.44 2.76
C GLU A 65 14.76 14.98 3.12
N ALA A 66 13.74 15.61 2.55
CA ALA A 66 12.33 15.28 2.81
C ALA A 66 11.48 15.28 1.52
N PRO A 67 11.54 14.19 0.72
CA PRO A 67 10.66 14.04 -0.45
C PRO A 67 9.19 14.08 -0.06
N ARG A 68 8.35 14.67 -0.92
CA ARG A 68 6.89 14.73 -0.73
C ARG A 68 6.18 14.03 -1.89
N LEU A 69 5.26 13.13 -1.57
CA LEU A 69 4.39 12.45 -2.53
C LEU A 69 2.96 12.96 -2.35
N ALA A 70 2.36 13.50 -3.41
CA ALA A 70 0.95 13.88 -3.41
C ALA A 70 0.09 12.75 -3.99
N ASP A 71 -0.87 12.24 -3.20
CA ASP A 71 -1.91 11.30 -3.62
C ASP A 71 -3.14 12.10 -4.07
N LEU A 72 -3.30 12.28 -5.38
CA LEU A 72 -4.36 13.11 -5.96
C LEU A 72 -5.62 12.29 -6.21
N GLY A 73 -6.75 12.75 -5.68
CA GLY A 73 -8.00 11.98 -5.69
C GLY A 73 -7.96 10.83 -4.68
N ALA A 74 -7.36 11.08 -3.51
CA ALA A 74 -7.04 10.06 -2.52
C ALA A 74 -8.26 9.32 -1.96
N GLY A 75 -9.48 9.86 -2.07
CA GLY A 75 -10.65 9.31 -1.41
C GLY A 75 -10.44 9.16 0.09
N LYS A 76 -10.42 7.91 0.57
CA LYS A 76 -10.11 7.56 1.99
C LYS A 76 -8.62 7.30 2.27
N SER A 77 -7.73 7.71 1.35
CA SER A 77 -6.27 7.64 1.50
C SER A 77 -5.66 6.25 1.66
N TYR A 78 -6.40 5.19 1.32
CA TYR A 78 -5.92 3.81 1.43
C TYR A 78 -4.61 3.54 0.66
N LEU A 79 -4.49 4.08 -0.55
CA LEU A 79 -3.27 3.96 -1.33
C LEU A 79 -2.12 4.76 -0.70
N GLY A 80 -2.37 6.01 -0.30
CA GLY A 80 -1.40 6.82 0.44
C GLY A 80 -0.83 6.12 1.68
N PHE A 81 -1.68 5.51 2.51
CA PHE A 81 -1.23 4.76 3.70
C PHE A 81 -0.35 3.57 3.34
N ILE A 82 -0.71 2.83 2.29
CA ILE A 82 0.09 1.72 1.78
C ILE A 82 1.48 2.21 1.35
N LEU A 83 1.53 3.29 0.56
CA LEU A 83 2.80 3.82 0.05
C LEU A 83 3.67 4.36 1.19
N TYR A 84 3.06 4.97 2.20
CA TYR A 84 3.75 5.41 3.39
C TYR A 84 4.39 4.23 4.12
N ASP A 85 3.61 3.19 4.45
CA ASP A 85 4.06 2.01 5.19
C ASP A 85 5.20 1.27 4.45
N LEU A 86 5.07 1.12 3.13
CA LEU A 86 6.03 0.38 2.30
C LEU A 86 7.33 1.09 2.01
N ILE A 87 7.32 2.42 1.97
CA ILE A 87 8.41 3.21 1.41
C ILE A 87 8.91 4.25 2.41
N PHE A 88 8.01 5.09 2.93
CA PHE A 88 8.39 6.25 3.74
C PHE A 88 8.74 5.87 5.18
N LEU A 89 7.97 4.95 5.78
CA LEU A 89 8.16 4.54 7.17
C LEU A 89 9.58 4.02 7.43
N ALA A 90 10.10 3.17 6.54
CA ALA A 90 11.46 2.63 6.64
C ALA A 90 12.56 3.68 6.42
N LYS A 91 12.26 4.80 5.75
CA LYS A 91 13.23 5.88 5.49
C LYS A 91 13.28 6.89 6.63
N GLY A 92 12.23 6.96 7.46
CA GLY A 92 12.14 7.89 8.59
C GLY A 92 12.10 9.37 8.19
N LYS A 93 11.88 9.67 6.90
CA LYS A 93 11.88 11.03 6.34
C LYS A 93 10.91 11.11 5.16
N GLY A 94 10.49 12.33 4.83
CA GLY A 94 9.52 12.61 3.76
C GLY A 94 8.07 12.45 4.20
N GLU A 95 7.15 12.82 3.30
CA GLU A 95 5.72 12.93 3.61
C GLU A 95 4.85 12.43 2.44
N VAL A 96 3.69 11.86 2.78
CA VAL A 96 2.62 11.56 1.83
C VAL A 96 1.46 12.50 2.12
N VAL A 97 1.08 13.30 1.13
CA VAL A 97 0.01 14.30 1.21
C VAL A 97 -1.19 13.81 0.42
N ALA A 98 -2.31 13.57 1.10
CA ALA A 98 -3.57 13.23 0.43
C ALA A 98 -4.29 14.50 -0.04
N VAL A 99 -4.74 14.51 -1.29
CA VAL A 99 -5.52 15.60 -1.88
C VAL A 99 -6.84 15.02 -2.38
N GLU A 100 -7.95 15.50 -1.83
CA GLU A 100 -9.32 15.10 -2.21
C GLU A 100 -10.21 16.35 -2.22
N THR A 101 -11.09 16.44 -3.22
CA THR A 101 -12.00 17.58 -3.41
C THR A 101 -13.42 17.28 -2.94
N ARG A 102 -13.76 16.01 -2.74
CA ARG A 102 -15.05 15.55 -2.20
C ARG A 102 -14.99 15.50 -0.68
N GLY A 103 -15.47 16.57 -0.04
CA GLY A 103 -15.50 16.71 1.43
C GLY A 103 -15.98 15.47 2.21
N PRO A 104 -17.09 14.82 1.84
CA PRO A 104 -17.59 13.64 2.56
C PRO A 104 -16.66 12.43 2.58
N LEU A 105 -15.63 12.38 1.73
CA LEU A 105 -14.64 11.30 1.73
C LEU A 105 -13.48 11.56 2.70
N MET A 106 -13.25 12.82 3.09
CA MET A 106 -12.24 13.18 4.09
C MET A 106 -12.74 12.96 5.52
N GLU A 107 -14.03 13.13 5.77
CA GLU A 107 -14.62 13.05 7.12
C GLU A 107 -14.71 11.62 7.69
N GLY A 108 -14.51 10.60 6.84
CA GLY A 108 -14.56 9.18 7.23
C GLY A 108 -13.24 8.44 7.11
N ALA A 109 -12.13 9.16 6.99
CA ALA A 109 -10.76 8.61 6.94
C ALA A 109 -10.14 8.50 8.34
#